data_AF-A0A9D2ADV0-F1
#
_entry.id   AF-A0A9D2ADV0-F1
#
_cell.length_a   1.000
_cell.length_b   1.000
_cell.length_c   1.000
_cell.angle_alpha   90.00
_cell.angle_beta   90.00
_cell.angle_gamma   90.00
#
_symmetry.space_group_name_H-M   'P 1'
#
loop_
_entity.id
_entity.type
_entity.pdbx_description
1 polymer ?
#
loop_
_entity_poly.entity_id
_entity_poly.type
_entity_poly.pdbx_seq_one_letter_code
_entity_poly.pdbx_strand_id
1 'polypeptide(L)'
;MESEERTAPVQEAAAAEAESAAAREPAQEPPAAAAGAESAAPAEQQALPGTPLAQFALEQQLARGRRLLEQEMRIIQSVDPAVKSLADLRSQPEFGRFDRLVKSGMAISDAYKLACFDRLGRQQAAAARQAAINDARAKEHLAPVGGGQAAEDGLTDEIIRNYRQYNPRWTRAQIAAFHRSYKQGV
;
A
#
# COMPACT_ATOMS: atom_id res chain seq x y z
N MET A 1 -26.26 -42.99 55.28
CA MET A 1 -25.44 -41.81 54.98
C MET A 1 -25.22 -41.81 53.46
N GLU A 2 -26.29 -41.79 52.64
CA GLU A 2 -27.03 -40.58 52.20
C GLU A 2 -26.04 -39.56 51.62
N SER A 3 -25.79 -39.52 50.31
CA SER A 3 -26.65 -39.03 49.21
C SER A 3 -27.09 -37.57 49.43
N GLU A 4 -26.28 -36.61 49.02
CA GLU A 4 -26.72 -35.23 48.75
C GLU A 4 -26.93 -35.05 47.24
N GLU A 5 -28.17 -35.30 46.88
CA GLU A 5 -28.91 -34.76 45.75
C GLU A 5 -29.26 -33.28 46.07
N ARG A 6 -29.13 -32.38 45.09
CA ARG A 6 -30.10 -31.33 44.68
C ARG A 6 -29.40 -30.19 43.95
N THR A 7 -29.54 -30.08 42.63
CA THR A 7 -30.68 -29.52 41.87
C THR A 7 -30.54 -28.01 41.66
N ALA A 8 -30.43 -27.63 40.38
CA ALA A 8 -30.51 -26.26 39.86
C ALA A 8 -31.87 -25.59 40.19
N PRO A 9 -32.06 -24.27 39.95
CA PRO A 9 -32.47 -23.90 38.59
C PRO A 9 -32.00 -22.53 38.09
N VAL A 10 -31.94 -22.49 36.77
CA VAL A 10 -32.14 -21.36 35.86
C VAL A 10 -33.17 -20.36 36.41
N GLN A 11 -32.81 -19.07 36.44
CA GLN A 11 -33.78 -17.98 36.55
C GLN A 11 -34.18 -17.51 35.15
N GLU A 12 -35.26 -18.10 34.68
CA GLU A 12 -36.21 -17.50 33.76
C GLU A 12 -37.31 -16.88 34.63
N ALA A 13 -37.57 -15.58 34.46
CA ALA A 13 -38.71 -14.92 35.07
C ALA A 13 -39.36 -14.01 34.03
N ALA A 14 -40.40 -14.56 33.42
CA ALA A 14 -41.46 -13.85 32.73
C ALA A 14 -42.39 -13.16 33.75
N ALA A 15 -42.91 -12.00 33.36
CA ALA A 15 -44.21 -11.46 33.80
C ALA A 15 -44.73 -10.61 32.61
N ALA A 16 -45.60 -11.16 31.75
CA ALA A 16 -47.07 -11.09 31.83
C ALA A 16 -47.55 -9.65 31.63
N GLU A 17 -47.94 -9.20 30.44
CA GLU A 17 -49.09 -9.61 29.62
C GLU A 17 -50.43 -9.57 30.39
N ALA A 18 -51.25 -8.57 30.06
CA ALA A 18 -52.65 -8.44 30.44
C ALA A 18 -53.46 -8.10 29.18
N GLU A 19 -53.88 -9.17 28.51
CA GLU A 19 -55.22 -9.43 27.97
C GLU A 19 -56.24 -8.27 27.95
N SER A 20 -56.87 -8.01 26.80
CA SER A 20 -58.32 -8.22 26.65
C SER A 20 -58.83 -7.90 25.23
N ALA A 21 -59.10 -9.00 24.52
CA ALA A 21 -60.35 -9.33 23.82
C ALA A 21 -61.02 -8.38 22.79
N ALA A 22 -61.28 -9.01 21.64
CA ALA A 22 -62.52 -8.99 20.86
C ALA A 22 -62.74 -7.83 19.87
N ALA A 23 -62.62 -8.13 18.57
CA ALA A 23 -63.77 -8.55 17.74
C ALA A 23 -63.53 -8.33 16.23
N ARG A 24 -63.54 -9.44 15.48
CA ARG A 24 -64.42 -9.67 14.30
C ARG A 24 -63.99 -9.04 12.95
N GLU A 25 -63.37 -9.88 12.12
CA GLU A 25 -63.50 -9.83 10.64
C GLU A 25 -64.98 -9.99 10.22
N PRO A 26 -65.42 -9.38 9.08
CA PRO A 26 -65.28 -10.04 7.78
C PRO A 26 -65.01 -9.12 6.56
N ALA A 27 -64.53 -9.78 5.50
CA ALA A 27 -64.20 -9.33 4.15
C ALA A 27 -65.14 -8.31 3.45
N GLN A 28 -64.54 -7.48 2.59
CA GLN A 28 -65.05 -7.02 1.28
C GLN A 28 -63.94 -6.30 0.46
N GLU A 29 -63.56 -6.85 -0.71
CA GLU A 29 -62.89 -6.13 -1.83
C GLU A 29 -63.94 -5.38 -2.69
N PRO A 30 -63.58 -4.60 -3.75
CA PRO A 30 -62.73 -3.41 -3.87
C PRO A 30 -63.53 -2.19 -4.46
N PRO A 31 -62.92 -1.02 -4.74
CA PRO A 31 -62.67 -0.73 -6.16
C PRO A 31 -61.38 0.07 -6.48
N ALA A 32 -60.77 -0.35 -7.60
CA ALA A 32 -60.19 0.44 -8.69
C ALA A 32 -59.47 1.80 -8.47
N ALA A 33 -58.32 1.90 -9.17
CA ALA A 33 -57.60 3.09 -9.68
C ALA A 33 -56.62 3.78 -8.70
N ALA A 34 -55.32 3.48 -8.83
CA ALA A 34 -54.31 4.28 -9.57
C ALA A 34 -53.61 5.30 -8.64
N ALA A 35 -52.29 5.47 -8.57
CA ALA A 35 -51.20 5.22 -9.51
C ALA A 35 -49.83 5.27 -8.78
N GLY A 36 -48.82 4.61 -9.35
CA GLY A 36 -47.49 5.20 -9.49
C GLY A 36 -46.53 5.11 -8.30
N ALA A 37 -45.98 3.93 -8.05
CA ALA A 37 -44.59 3.80 -7.59
C ALA A 37 -43.93 2.69 -8.41
N GLU A 38 -43.78 3.00 -9.70
CA GLU A 38 -43.07 2.18 -10.68
C GLU A 38 -41.63 1.92 -10.24
N SER A 39 -41.23 0.68 -10.48
CA SER A 39 -39.87 0.18 -10.54
C SER A 39 -38.85 1.20 -11.06
N ALA A 40 -37.98 1.69 -10.19
CA ALA A 40 -36.70 2.23 -10.60
C ALA A 40 -35.66 1.09 -10.71
N ALA A 41 -35.97 0.06 -11.50
CA ALA A 41 -34.92 -0.62 -12.24
C ALA A 41 -34.51 0.38 -13.33
N PRO A 42 -33.25 0.82 -13.44
CA PRO A 42 -32.86 1.61 -14.60
C PRO A 42 -33.14 0.70 -15.79
N ALA A 43 -34.11 1.08 -16.61
CA ALA A 43 -34.37 0.43 -17.86
C ALA A 43 -33.02 0.39 -18.59
N GLU A 44 -32.43 -0.80 -18.66
CA GLU A 44 -31.62 -1.19 -19.81
C GLU A 44 -32.60 -1.16 -20.98
N GLN A 45 -32.93 0.04 -21.46
CA GLN A 45 -33.36 0.22 -22.83
C GLN A 45 -32.23 -0.39 -23.64
N GLN A 46 -32.45 -1.63 -24.08
CA GLN A 46 -31.67 -2.29 -25.11
C GLN A 46 -31.82 -1.41 -26.34
N ALA A 47 -30.98 -0.38 -26.40
CA ALA A 47 -30.96 0.56 -27.49
C ALA A 47 -30.64 -0.25 -28.74
N LEU A 48 -31.56 -0.23 -29.70
CA LEU A 48 -31.43 -0.96 -30.96
C LEU A 48 -30.01 -0.73 -31.52
N PRO A 49 -29.27 -1.79 -31.89
CA PRO A 49 -27.91 -1.67 -32.36
C PRO A 49 -27.88 -0.71 -33.57
N GLY A 50 -27.12 0.38 -33.44
CA GLY A 50 -26.98 1.40 -34.49
C GLY A 50 -27.64 2.76 -34.21
N THR A 51 -28.48 2.90 -33.17
CA THR A 51 -29.01 4.23 -32.80
C THR A 51 -27.93 5.15 -32.19
N PRO A 52 -28.01 6.49 -32.36
CA PRO A 52 -27.03 7.42 -31.79
C PRO A 52 -26.96 7.32 -30.25
N LEU A 53 -28.09 7.03 -29.60
CA LEU A 53 -28.13 6.79 -28.15
C LEU A 53 -27.39 5.51 -27.75
N ALA A 54 -27.54 4.42 -28.50
CA ALA A 54 -26.78 3.17 -28.28
C ALA A 54 -25.27 3.39 -28.43
N GLN A 55 -24.86 4.15 -29.45
CA GLN A 55 -23.45 4.47 -29.71
C GLN A 55 -22.85 5.27 -28.56
N PHE A 56 -23.56 6.30 -28.08
CA PHE A 56 -23.13 7.09 -26.92
C PHE A 56 -23.01 6.25 -25.65
N ALA A 57 -23.99 5.38 -25.37
CA ALA A 57 -23.96 4.49 -24.21
C ALA A 57 -22.76 3.51 -24.26
N LEU A 58 -22.49 2.93 -25.43
CA LEU A 58 -21.33 2.07 -25.65
C LEU A 58 -20.01 2.83 -25.46
N GLU A 59 -19.91 4.03 -26.02
CA GLU A 59 -18.72 4.88 -25.87
C GLU A 59 -18.45 5.21 -24.39
N GLN A 60 -19.49 5.52 -23.63
CA GLN A 60 -19.38 5.74 -22.19
C GLN A 60 -18.93 4.49 -21.42
N GLN A 61 -19.46 3.31 -21.77
CA GLN A 61 -19.03 2.05 -21.17
C GLN A 61 -17.55 1.76 -21.48
N LEU A 62 -17.12 1.93 -22.72
CA LEU A 62 -15.73 1.77 -23.12
C LEU A 62 -14.81 2.78 -22.43
N ALA A 63 -15.23 4.04 -22.33
CA ALA A 63 -14.48 5.07 -21.62
C ALA A 63 -14.33 4.74 -20.12
N ARG A 64 -15.39 4.23 -19.48
CA ARG A 64 -15.31 3.74 -18.09
C ARG A 64 -14.35 2.56 -17.97
N GLY A 65 -14.47 1.57 -18.86
CA GLY A 65 -13.58 0.40 -18.89
C GLY A 65 -12.11 0.78 -19.08
N ARG A 66 -11.82 1.73 -19.97
CA ARG A 66 -10.46 2.27 -20.18
C ARG A 66 -9.90 2.92 -18.92
N ARG A 67 -10.68 3.76 -18.22
CA ARG A 67 -10.24 4.41 -16.98
C ARG A 67 -9.93 3.40 -15.87
N LEU A 68 -10.77 2.37 -15.72
CA LEU A 68 -10.52 1.30 -14.75
C LEU A 68 -9.26 0.51 -15.10
N LEU A 69 -9.09 0.16 -16.38
CA LEU A 69 -7.90 -0.54 -16.85
C LEU A 69 -6.62 0.29 -16.64
N GLU A 70 -6.66 1.59 -16.93
CA GLU A 70 -5.55 2.51 -16.67
C GLU A 70 -5.19 2.60 -15.19
N GLN A 71 -6.20 2.60 -14.30
CA GLN A 71 -5.98 2.58 -12.86
C GLN A 71 -5.32 1.28 -12.40
N GLU A 72 -5.82 0.13 -12.86
CA GLU A 72 -5.22 -1.18 -12.55
C GLU A 72 -3.77 -1.28 -13.06
N MET A 73 -3.51 -0.77 -14.27
CA MET A 73 -2.16 -0.71 -14.83
C MET A 73 -1.24 0.20 -14.01
N ARG A 74 -1.74 1.31 -13.46
CA ARG A 74 -0.97 2.18 -12.57
C ARG A 74 -0.60 1.48 -11.26
N ILE A 75 -1.50 0.64 -10.73
CA ILE A 75 -1.22 -0.18 -9.53
C ILE A 75 -0.16 -1.24 -9.87
N ILE A 76 -0.24 -1.87 -11.04
CA ILE A 76 0.80 -2.82 -11.48
C ILE A 76 2.16 -2.12 -11.60
N GLN A 77 2.19 -0.93 -12.20
CA GLN A 77 3.41 -0.13 -12.35
C GLN A 77 4.04 0.31 -11.03
N SER A 78 3.25 0.50 -9.97
CA SER A 78 3.80 0.87 -8.65
C SER A 78 4.49 -0.30 -7.96
N VAL A 79 4.05 -1.53 -8.24
CA VAL A 79 4.65 -2.76 -7.70
C VAL A 79 5.81 -3.24 -8.59
N ASP A 80 5.65 -3.14 -9.90
CA ASP A 80 6.64 -3.53 -10.90
C ASP A 80 6.78 -2.45 -11.99
N PRO A 81 7.75 -1.52 -11.85
CA PRO A 81 7.96 -0.45 -12.81
C PRO A 81 8.50 -0.92 -14.17
N ALA A 82 8.90 -2.20 -14.31
CA ALA A 82 9.33 -2.74 -15.59
C ALA A 82 8.17 -2.96 -16.56
N VAL A 83 6.94 -3.12 -16.05
CA VAL A 83 5.74 -3.35 -16.87
C VAL A 83 5.09 -2.01 -17.21
N LYS A 84 5.19 -1.59 -18.47
CA LYS A 84 4.64 -0.30 -18.92
C LYS A 84 3.31 -0.44 -19.65
N SER A 85 3.05 -1.61 -20.22
CA SER A 85 1.89 -1.86 -21.06
C SER A 85 1.33 -3.28 -20.91
N LEU A 86 0.10 -3.50 -21.40
CA LEU A 86 -0.49 -4.84 -21.52
C LEU A 86 0.33 -5.77 -22.43
N ALA A 87 1.09 -5.24 -23.38
CA ALA A 87 1.96 -6.03 -24.24
C ALA A 87 3.15 -6.61 -23.47
N ASP A 88 3.71 -5.84 -22.52
CA ASP A 88 4.79 -6.30 -21.66
C ASP A 88 4.34 -7.44 -20.74
N LEU A 89 3.10 -7.35 -20.24
CA LEU A 89 2.44 -8.41 -19.46
C LEU A 89 2.34 -9.72 -20.24
N ARG A 90 1.98 -9.66 -21.52
CA ARG A 90 1.88 -10.85 -22.40
C ARG A 90 3.21 -11.52 -22.68
N SER A 91 4.29 -10.74 -22.63
CA SER A 91 5.64 -11.23 -22.89
C SER A 91 6.24 -11.95 -21.67
N GLN A 92 5.61 -11.83 -20.49
CA GLN A 92 6.06 -12.52 -19.29
C GLN A 92 5.72 -14.02 -19.31
N PRO A 93 6.59 -14.89 -18.77
CA PRO A 93 6.32 -16.32 -18.69
C PRO A 93 5.10 -16.66 -17.81
N GLU A 94 4.78 -15.82 -16.82
CA GLU A 94 3.65 -16.01 -15.90
C GLU A 94 2.29 -15.60 -16.49
N PHE A 95 2.26 -15.07 -17.72
CA PHE A 95 1.04 -14.55 -18.35
C PHE A 95 -0.09 -15.59 -18.40
N GLY A 96 0.21 -16.86 -18.65
CA GLY A 96 -0.81 -17.92 -18.69
C GLY A 96 -1.49 -18.20 -17.34
N ARG A 97 -0.82 -17.90 -16.20
CA ARG A 97 -1.45 -17.96 -14.88
C ARG A 97 -2.28 -16.71 -14.62
N PHE A 98 -1.72 -15.55 -14.95
CA PHE A 98 -2.40 -14.26 -14.86
C PHE A 98 -3.71 -14.23 -15.66
N ASP A 99 -3.70 -14.64 -16.93
CA ASP A 99 -4.88 -14.66 -17.80
C ASP A 99 -6.01 -15.52 -17.24
N ARG A 100 -5.69 -16.68 -16.66
CA ARG A 100 -6.67 -17.54 -15.98
C ARG A 100 -7.29 -16.86 -14.76
N LEU A 101 -6.49 -16.15 -13.97
CA LEU A 101 -6.97 -15.42 -12.79
C LEU A 101 -7.89 -14.26 -13.21
N VAL A 102 -7.52 -13.48 -14.23
CA VAL A 102 -8.37 -12.40 -14.75
C VAL A 102 -9.69 -12.96 -15.30
N LYS A 103 -9.65 -14.06 -16.04
CA LYS A 103 -10.86 -14.72 -16.57
C LYS A 103 -11.77 -15.27 -15.47
N SER A 104 -11.24 -15.57 -14.28
CA SER A 104 -12.05 -15.96 -13.13
C SER A 104 -12.79 -14.78 -12.47
N GLY A 105 -12.60 -13.55 -12.95
CA GLY A 105 -13.24 -12.33 -12.43
C GLY A 105 -12.42 -11.61 -11.36
N MET A 106 -11.17 -12.01 -11.13
CA MET A 106 -10.26 -11.31 -10.22
C MET A 106 -9.83 -9.95 -10.81
N ALA A 107 -9.63 -8.96 -9.93
CA ALA A 107 -9.04 -7.68 -10.32
C ALA A 107 -7.68 -7.89 -11.00
N ILE A 108 -7.41 -7.11 -12.05
CA ILE A 108 -6.22 -7.28 -12.91
C ILE A 108 -4.95 -7.11 -12.08
N SER A 109 -4.91 -6.10 -11.20
CA SER A 109 -3.77 -5.83 -10.33
C SER A 109 -3.50 -6.96 -9.33
N ASP A 110 -4.53 -7.56 -8.75
CA ASP A 110 -4.38 -8.65 -7.78
C ASP A 110 -4.02 -9.98 -8.46
N ALA A 111 -4.61 -10.25 -9.62
CA ALA A 111 -4.23 -11.37 -10.47
C ALA A 111 -2.74 -11.30 -10.84
N TYR A 112 -2.24 -10.09 -11.13
CA TYR A 112 -0.82 -9.88 -11.42
C TYR A 112 0.08 -10.16 -10.22
N LYS A 113 -0.24 -9.60 -9.05
CA LYS A 113 0.53 -9.82 -7.81
C LYS A 113 0.59 -11.31 -7.46
N LEU A 114 -0.53 -12.03 -7.62
CA LEU A 114 -0.60 -13.46 -7.32
C LEU A 114 0.15 -14.31 -8.34
N ALA A 115 0.06 -13.97 -9.63
CA ALA A 115 0.77 -14.69 -10.68
C ALA A 115 2.29 -14.51 -10.58
N CYS A 116 2.74 -13.28 -10.28
CA CYS A 116 4.14 -12.88 -10.23
C CYS A 116 4.75 -12.88 -8.82
N PHE A 117 4.06 -13.44 -7.83
CA PHE A 117 4.44 -13.33 -6.40
C PHE A 117 5.90 -13.71 -6.13
N ASP A 118 6.33 -14.88 -6.61
CA ASP A 118 7.69 -15.37 -6.38
C ASP A 118 8.76 -14.49 -7.04
N ARG A 119 8.48 -13.99 -8.25
CA ARG A 119 9.38 -13.11 -9.00
C ARG A 119 9.53 -11.75 -8.31
N LEU A 120 8.40 -11.15 -7.91
CA LEU A 120 8.36 -9.88 -7.19
C LEU A 120 9.07 -9.99 -5.84
N GLY A 121 8.85 -11.07 -5.09
CA GLY A 121 9.52 -11.32 -3.82
C GLY A 121 11.05 -11.41 -3.97
N ARG A 122 11.54 -12.11 -5.01
CA ARG A 122 12.98 -12.18 -5.30
C ARG A 122 13.57 -10.81 -5.67
N GLN A 123 12.87 -10.04 -6.50
CA GLN A 123 13.30 -8.70 -6.89
C GLN A 123 13.35 -7.75 -5.68
N GLN A 124 12.33 -7.75 -4.84
CA GLN A 124 12.27 -6.92 -3.64
C GLN A 124 13.38 -7.29 -2.65
N ALA A 125 13.63 -8.59 -2.45
CA ALA A 125 14.72 -9.06 -1.60
C ALA A 125 16.10 -8.64 -2.15
N ALA A 126 16.31 -8.74 -3.47
CA ALA A 126 17.55 -8.30 -4.11
C ALA A 126 17.75 -6.78 -3.98
N ALA A 127 16.70 -5.99 -4.19
CA ALA A 127 16.73 -4.54 -4.01
C ALA A 127 17.04 -4.15 -2.56
N ALA A 128 16.41 -4.81 -1.58
CA ALA A 128 16.67 -4.56 -0.16
C ALA A 128 18.12 -4.90 0.22
N ARG A 129 18.67 -6.01 -0.28
CA ARG A 129 20.09 -6.37 -0.08
C ARG A 129 21.02 -5.30 -0.65
N GLN A 130 20.75 -4.85 -1.87
CA GLN A 130 21.57 -3.82 -2.51
C GLN A 130 21.47 -2.47 -1.77
N ALA A 131 20.28 -2.10 -1.30
CA ALA A 131 20.08 -0.91 -0.47
C ALA A 131 20.92 -1.00 0.81
N ALA A 132 20.88 -2.13 1.53
CA ALA A 132 21.69 -2.33 2.73
C ALA A 132 23.21 -2.24 2.45
N ILE A 133 23.68 -2.79 1.32
CA ILE A 133 25.08 -2.67 0.89
C ILE A 133 25.43 -1.21 0.61
N ASN A 134 24.56 -0.49 -0.09
CA ASN A 134 24.77 0.92 -0.42
C ASN A 134 24.79 1.78 0.84
N ASP A 135 23.89 1.52 1.80
CA ASP A 135 23.86 2.20 3.10
C ASP A 135 25.12 1.94 3.93
N ALA A 136 25.62 0.70 3.92
CA ALA A 136 26.87 0.35 4.59
C ALA A 136 28.06 1.10 3.97
N ARG A 137 28.15 1.15 2.63
CA ARG A 137 29.19 1.90 1.90
C ARG A 137 29.07 3.41 2.11
N ALA A 138 27.84 3.95 2.12
CA ALA A 138 27.62 5.37 2.39
C ALA A 138 28.07 5.75 3.81
N LYS A 139 27.87 4.86 4.79
CA LYS A 139 28.35 5.04 6.17
C LYS A 139 29.86 4.85 6.31
N GLU A 140 30.51 4.07 5.46
CA GLU A 140 31.97 3.90 5.45
C GLU A 140 32.69 5.24 5.16
N HIS A 141 32.13 6.08 4.28
CA HIS A 141 32.65 7.44 4.05
C HIS A 141 32.31 8.44 5.16
N LEU A 142 31.28 8.16 5.98
CA LEU A 142 30.95 8.92 7.18
C LEU A 142 31.66 8.39 8.43
N ALA A 143 32.34 7.24 8.34
CA ALA A 143 33.23 6.79 9.40
C ALA A 143 34.27 7.90 9.60
N PRO A 144 34.45 8.41 10.83
CA PRO A 144 35.29 9.57 11.05
C PRO A 144 36.71 9.28 10.54
N VAL A 145 37.05 9.91 9.43
CA VAL A 145 38.44 9.98 8.94
C VAL A 145 39.18 10.82 9.97
N GLY A 146 39.82 10.15 10.93
CA GLY A 146 40.55 10.83 12.00
C GLY A 146 39.74 11.05 13.28
N GLY A 147 39.17 9.98 13.83
CA GLY A 147 38.96 9.86 15.28
C GLY A 147 40.28 9.69 16.06
N GLY A 148 41.39 10.25 15.58
CA GLY A 148 42.54 10.53 16.44
C GLY A 148 42.07 11.65 17.35
N GLN A 149 41.94 11.36 18.65
CA GLN A 149 41.53 12.30 19.70
C GLN A 149 41.83 13.74 19.27
N ALA A 150 40.77 14.52 18.99
CA ALA A 150 40.94 15.96 18.93
C ALA A 150 41.43 16.34 20.33
N ALA A 151 42.76 16.42 20.49
CA ALA A 151 43.37 17.00 21.66
C ALA A 151 42.75 18.38 21.80
N GLU A 152 42.56 18.87 23.03
CA GLU A 152 41.84 20.13 23.32
C GLU A 152 42.29 21.33 22.46
N ASP A 153 43.46 21.26 21.85
CA ASP A 153 44.00 22.18 20.85
C ASP A 153 43.30 22.20 19.48
N GLY A 154 42.31 21.32 19.23
CA GLY A 154 41.53 21.26 17.98
C GLY A 154 42.34 20.84 16.74
N LEU A 155 43.44 20.11 16.95
CA LEU A 155 44.33 19.63 15.88
C LEU A 155 44.04 18.17 15.57
N THR A 156 43.51 17.90 14.38
CA THR A 156 43.43 16.54 13.84
C THR A 156 44.76 16.10 13.25
N ASP A 157 44.98 14.79 13.13
CA ASP A 157 46.20 14.23 12.53
C ASP A 157 46.41 14.69 11.08
N GLU A 158 45.33 14.99 10.37
CA GLU A 158 45.36 15.57 9.03
C GLU A 158 45.94 16.99 9.02
N ILE A 159 45.49 17.85 9.95
CA ILE A 159 46.01 19.21 10.11
C ILE A 159 47.50 19.16 10.45
N ILE A 160 47.92 18.28 11.36
CA ILE A 160 49.34 18.11 11.73
C ILE A 160 50.17 17.66 10.52
N ARG A 161 49.64 16.74 9.71
CA ARG A 161 50.31 16.25 8.49
C ARG A 161 50.47 17.36 7.46
N ASN A 162 49.44 18.19 7.26
CA ASN A 162 49.50 19.34 6.37
C ASN A 162 50.55 20.36 6.83
N TYR A 163 50.61 20.69 8.12
CA TYR A 163 51.64 21.60 8.64
C TYR A 163 53.06 21.03 8.48
N ARG A 164 53.24 19.72 8.64
CA ARG A 164 54.53 19.04 8.43
C ARG A 164 54.97 18.96 6.98
N GLN A 165 54.05 19.03 6.02
CA GLN A 165 54.39 19.06 4.59
C GLN A 165 55.18 20.32 4.23
N TYR A 166 54.80 21.47 4.80
CA TYR A 166 55.48 22.75 4.59
C TYR A 166 56.58 23.00 5.63
N ASN A 167 56.43 22.46 6.84
CA ASN A 167 57.37 22.64 7.93
C ASN A 167 57.77 21.29 8.56
N PRO A 168 58.62 20.49 7.88
CA PRO A 168 58.95 19.12 8.30
C PRO A 168 59.70 19.03 9.64
N ARG A 169 60.27 20.14 10.11
CA ARG A 169 60.99 20.21 11.39
C ARG A 169 60.10 20.64 12.56
N TRP A 170 58.84 21.01 12.31
CA TRP A 170 57.96 21.48 13.37
C TRP A 170 57.42 20.32 14.21
N THR A 171 57.56 20.49 15.52
CA THR A 171 57.00 19.56 16.50
C THR A 171 55.49 19.80 16.67
N ARG A 172 54.76 18.81 17.19
CA ARG A 172 53.31 18.93 17.42
C ARG A 172 52.95 20.14 18.29
N ALA A 173 53.76 20.44 19.31
CA ALA A 173 53.55 21.58 20.20
C ALA A 173 53.71 22.94 19.48
N GLN A 174 54.68 23.05 18.57
CA GLN A 174 54.88 24.27 17.76
C GLN A 174 53.73 24.48 16.78
N ILE A 175 53.25 23.41 16.16
CA ILE A 175 52.07 23.44 15.28
C ILE A 175 50.84 23.88 16.08
N ALA A 176 50.68 23.39 17.31
CA ALA A 176 49.56 23.76 18.17
C ALA A 176 49.57 25.24 18.59
N ALA A 177 50.74 25.75 18.98
CA ALA A 177 50.90 27.16 19.33
C ALA A 177 50.58 28.08 18.14
N PHE A 178 51.08 27.74 16.95
CA PHE A 178 50.81 28.50 15.74
C PHE A 178 49.32 28.46 15.36
N HIS A 179 48.70 27.28 15.37
CA HIS A 179 47.29 27.10 15.07
C HIS A 179 46.37 27.87 16.04
N ARG A 180 46.72 27.89 17.34
CA ARG A 180 46.01 28.68 18.35
C ARG A 180 46.13 30.19 18.09
N SER A 181 47.33 30.68 17.73
CA SER A 181 47.53 32.09 17.39
C SER A 181 46.77 32.50 16.11
N TYR A 182 46.72 31.63 15.10
CA TYR A 182 45.99 31.88 13.86
C TYR A 182 44.48 31.95 14.08
N LYS A 183 43.93 31.09 14.98
CA LYS A 183 42.50 31.11 15.33
C LYS A 183 42.06 32.30 16.19
N GLN A 184 42.97 32.93 16.94
CA GLN A 184 42.63 34.10 17.79
C GLN A 184 42.80 35.45 17.09
N GLY A 185 43.40 35.46 15.89
CA GLY A 185 43.70 36.69 15.12
C GLY A 185 42.72 37.02 13.99
N VAL A 186 41.55 36.37 13.95
CA VAL A 186 40.46 36.64 12.99
C VAL A 186 39.20 37.00 13.75
#